data_AF-A0AA41W472-F1
#
_entry.id   AF-A0AA41W472-F1
#
_cell.length_a   1.000
_cell.length_b   1.000
_cell.length_c   1.000
_cell.angle_alpha   90.00
_cell.angle_beta   90.00
_cell.angle_gamma   90.00
#
_symmetry.space_group_name_H-M   'P 1'
#
loop_
_entity.id
_entity.type
_entity.pdbx_description
1 polymer ?
#
loop_
_entity_poly.entity_id
_entity_poly.type
_entity_poly.pdbx_seq_one_letter_code
_entity_poly.pdbx_strand_id
1 'polypeptide(L)'
;MSSLIIRTIISLSLLFSTIASHAADLTDQTVANWLKSYDAVQLWTNEHQSELDALQASVAPGIGNTNEVMQNSPVYADMVKLLRGYGFETPERWSQTGEQIMFAYAALVQTSVREDFTKEIEDIRNDPNMTTEQKEAMLNLLQHTQSMANRFSNVSEADQAAVAKYQDQITALAEKQ
;
A
#
# COMPACT_ATOMS: atom_id res chain seq x y z
N MET A 1 25.29 41.72 42.33
CA MET A 1 24.73 42.84 41.55
C MET A 1 25.87 43.31 40.67
N SER A 2 25.94 43.13 39.35
CA SER A 2 24.94 43.16 38.27
C SER A 2 25.48 42.25 37.14
N SER A 3 24.79 41.20 36.69
CA SER A 3 23.69 41.18 35.71
C SER A 3 23.97 41.92 34.39
N LEU A 4 23.70 41.21 33.29
CA LEU A 4 23.53 41.67 31.90
C LEU A 4 24.80 41.96 31.07
N ILE A 5 25.45 40.97 30.44
CA ILE A 5 25.81 40.99 29.00
C ILE A 5 26.10 39.55 28.48
N ILE A 6 25.20 38.58 28.61
CA ILE A 6 25.19 37.39 27.73
C ILE A 6 23.72 36.97 27.55
N ARG A 7 22.96 37.76 26.81
CA ARG A 7 21.54 37.51 26.47
C ARG A 7 21.29 37.80 24.99
N THR A 8 21.97 37.07 24.12
CA THR A 8 21.70 37.00 22.66
C THR A 8 22.68 35.93 22.16
N ILE A 9 22.30 34.73 21.74
CA ILE A 9 21.57 34.35 20.53
C ILE A 9 21.38 32.84 20.67
N ILE A 10 20.19 32.32 20.96
CA ILE A 10 19.66 31.03 20.42
C ILE A 10 18.14 31.12 20.56
N SER A 11 17.54 31.97 19.73
CA SER A 11 16.13 31.84 19.37
C SER A 11 16.08 31.66 17.87
N LEU A 12 15.15 30.82 17.41
CA LEU A 12 14.76 30.59 16.02
C LEU A 12 15.40 29.35 15.36
N SER A 13 14.80 28.17 15.62
CA SER A 13 14.54 27.12 14.62
C SER A 13 13.72 25.98 15.24
N LEU A 14 12.50 26.27 15.64
CA LEU A 14 11.48 25.25 15.95
C LEU A 14 10.23 25.57 15.13
N LEU A 15 10.41 25.64 13.82
CA LEU A 15 9.34 25.34 12.88
C LEU A 15 9.27 23.82 12.79
N PHE A 16 8.68 23.19 13.81
CA PHE A 16 8.14 21.84 13.64
C PHE A 16 7.03 21.98 12.60
N SER A 17 7.41 21.77 11.34
CA SER A 17 6.47 21.56 10.26
C SER A 17 5.59 20.40 10.70
N THR A 18 4.31 20.69 10.93
CA THR A 18 3.28 19.67 10.99
C THR A 18 3.19 19.09 9.59
N ILE A 19 4.07 18.14 9.29
CA ILE A 19 3.93 17.28 8.13
C ILE A 19 2.67 16.48 8.43
N ALA A 20 1.57 16.84 7.75
CA ALA A 20 0.44 15.95 7.63
C ALA A 20 1.01 14.60 7.22
N SER A 21 0.80 13.57 8.05
CA SER A 21 1.37 12.23 7.88
C SER A 21 0.73 11.54 6.68
N HIS A 22 0.96 12.06 5.48
CA HIS A 22 0.93 11.26 4.28
C HIS A 22 2.06 10.23 4.42
N ALA A 23 1.75 8.96 4.14
CA ALA A 23 2.80 7.97 3.98
C ALA A 23 3.83 8.55 3.00
N ALA A 24 5.10 8.56 3.40
CA ALA A 24 6.16 9.04 2.52
C ALA A 24 6.08 8.27 1.18
N ASP A 25 6.26 8.98 0.07
CA ASP A 25 6.30 8.36 -1.26
C ASP A 25 7.32 7.21 -1.27
N LEU A 26 7.05 6.20 -2.08
CA LEU A 26 7.93 5.07 -2.32
C LEU A 26 9.22 5.58 -2.95
N THR A 27 10.33 5.12 -2.37
CA THR A 27 11.65 5.28 -2.99
C THR A 27 12.03 3.99 -3.72
N ASP A 28 12.92 4.12 -4.70
CA ASP A 28 13.51 2.98 -5.41
C ASP A 28 14.09 1.93 -4.44
N GLN A 29 14.80 2.40 -3.41
CA GLN A 29 15.38 1.57 -2.38
C GLN A 29 14.32 0.84 -1.56
N THR A 30 13.21 1.51 -1.22
CA THR A 30 12.11 0.93 -0.46
C THR A 30 11.43 -0.20 -1.24
N VAL A 31 11.17 0.02 -2.54
CA VAL A 31 10.59 -1.02 -3.42
C VAL A 31 11.54 -2.20 -3.57
N ALA A 32 12.83 -1.96 -3.84
CA ALA A 32 13.83 -3.02 -3.94
C ALA A 32 13.98 -3.84 -2.65
N ASN A 33 13.96 -3.18 -1.49
CA ASN A 33 14.06 -3.85 -0.20
C ASN A 33 12.81 -4.69 0.11
N TRP A 34 11.62 -4.19 -0.25
CA TRP A 34 10.37 -4.93 -0.07
C TRP A 34 10.35 -6.20 -0.95
N LEU A 35 10.75 -6.09 -2.22
CA LEU A 35 10.84 -7.23 -3.12
C LEU A 35 11.82 -8.29 -2.61
N LYS A 36 12.98 -7.87 -2.11
CA LYS A 36 13.97 -8.78 -1.52
C LYS A 36 13.48 -9.43 -0.23
N SER A 37 12.72 -8.70 0.59
CA SER A 37 12.23 -9.24 1.85
C SER A 37 11.03 -10.17 1.67
N TYR A 38 10.29 -10.07 0.56
CA TYR A 38 9.11 -10.89 0.30
C TYR A 38 9.39 -12.40 0.43
N ASP A 39 10.39 -12.92 -0.27
CA ASP A 39 10.74 -14.35 -0.21
C ASP A 39 11.22 -14.76 1.19
N ALA A 40 11.94 -13.89 1.89
CA ALA A 40 12.41 -14.16 3.25
C ALA A 40 11.24 -14.21 4.25
N VAL A 41 10.25 -13.33 4.08
CA VAL A 41 9.01 -13.34 4.87
C VAL A 41 8.22 -14.62 4.56
N GLN A 42 8.07 -15.01 3.29
CA GLN A 42 7.38 -16.24 2.92
C GLN A 42 8.03 -17.49 3.54
N LEU A 43 9.36 -17.59 3.45
CA LEU A 43 10.11 -18.68 4.08
C LEU A 43 9.90 -18.69 5.60
N TRP A 44 10.05 -17.54 6.24
CA TRP A 44 9.86 -17.41 7.68
C TRP A 44 8.43 -17.78 8.10
N THR A 45 7.41 -17.32 7.37
CA THR A 45 6.00 -17.64 7.64
C THR A 45 5.76 -19.13 7.56
N ASN A 46 6.30 -19.81 6.55
CA ASN A 46 6.19 -21.26 6.42
C ASN A 46 6.87 -22.00 7.58
N GLU A 47 8.04 -21.53 8.02
CA GLU A 47 8.76 -22.10 9.16
C GLU A 47 8.02 -21.91 10.50
N HIS A 48 7.25 -20.83 10.64
CA HIS A 48 6.55 -20.46 11.89
C HIS A 48 5.03 -20.66 11.82
N GLN A 49 4.51 -21.34 10.79
CA GLN A 49 3.07 -21.45 10.54
C GLN A 49 2.28 -21.96 11.74
N SER A 50 2.79 -22.99 12.44
CA SER A 50 2.11 -23.54 13.62
C SER A 50 2.02 -22.56 14.78
N GLU A 51 3.02 -21.68 14.94
CA GLU A 51 3.04 -20.67 15.99
C GLU A 51 2.08 -19.53 15.66
N LEU A 52 2.03 -19.13 14.37
CA LEU A 52 1.08 -18.16 13.86
C LEU A 52 -0.37 -18.65 14.02
N ASP A 53 -0.64 -19.92 13.69
CA ASP A 53 -1.96 -20.53 13.86
C ASP A 53 -2.38 -20.59 15.34
N ALA A 54 -1.45 -20.96 16.22
CA ALA A 54 -1.70 -20.99 17.66
C ALA A 54 -1.95 -19.59 18.22
N LEU A 55 -1.19 -18.59 17.77
CA LEU A 55 -1.40 -17.19 18.13
C LEU A 55 -2.77 -16.72 17.65
N GLN A 56 -3.13 -16.97 16.39
CA GLN A 56 -4.43 -16.63 15.81
C GLN A 56 -5.59 -17.30 16.58
N ALA A 57 -5.43 -18.56 16.99
CA ALA A 57 -6.43 -19.28 17.79
C ALA A 57 -6.55 -18.74 19.23
N SER A 58 -5.46 -18.18 19.77
CA SER A 58 -5.44 -17.60 21.12
C SER A 58 -6.17 -16.26 21.22
N VAL A 59 -6.25 -15.51 20.11
CA VAL A 59 -7.04 -14.28 20.01
C VAL A 59 -8.49 -14.64 19.63
N ALA A 60 -9.34 -14.82 20.63
CA ALA A 60 -10.76 -15.08 20.40
C ALA A 60 -11.43 -13.91 19.66
N PRO A 61 -12.28 -14.15 18.65
CA PRO A 61 -13.02 -13.10 17.95
C PRO A 61 -13.84 -12.28 18.94
N GLY A 62 -13.57 -10.97 19.04
CA GLY A 62 -14.31 -10.04 19.90
C GLY A 62 -13.74 -9.82 21.31
N ILE A 63 -12.62 -10.44 21.69
CA ILE A 63 -11.86 -10.05 22.88
C ILE A 63 -10.93 -8.87 22.53
N GLY A 64 -10.98 -7.81 23.33
CA GLY A 64 -10.25 -6.57 23.08
C GLY A 64 -8.72 -6.73 23.04
N ASN A 65 -8.10 -5.91 22.19
CA ASN A 65 -6.67 -5.70 21.95
C ASN A 65 -5.87 -6.86 21.31
N THR A 66 -6.44 -7.47 20.25
CA THR A 66 -5.74 -8.45 19.40
C THR A 66 -4.36 -7.98 18.91
N ASN A 67 -4.21 -6.69 18.62
CA ASN A 67 -2.94 -6.09 18.20
C ASN A 67 -1.88 -6.15 19.31
N GLU A 68 -2.25 -5.92 20.56
CA GLU A 68 -1.32 -5.96 21.69
C GLU A 68 -0.84 -7.39 21.96
N VAL A 69 -1.73 -8.39 21.83
CA VAL A 69 -1.36 -9.80 21.95
C VAL A 69 -0.36 -10.19 20.87
N MET A 70 -0.59 -9.76 19.62
CA MET A 70 0.34 -10.02 18.52
C MET A 70 1.68 -9.32 18.73
N GLN A 71 1.68 -8.02 19.05
CA GLN A 71 2.91 -7.23 19.21
C GLN A 71 3.80 -7.69 20.37
N ASN A 72 3.21 -8.30 21.40
CA ASN A 72 3.94 -8.86 22.54
C ASN A 72 4.36 -10.32 22.35
N SER A 73 4.05 -10.93 21.20
CA SER A 73 4.40 -12.32 20.92
C SER A 73 5.88 -12.48 20.52
N PRO A 74 6.53 -13.63 20.83
CA PRO A 74 7.87 -13.92 20.35
C PRO A 74 7.99 -13.90 18.82
N VAL A 75 6.98 -14.44 18.12
CA VAL A 75 6.94 -14.47 16.66
C VAL A 75 6.93 -13.07 16.04
N TYR A 76 6.29 -12.08 16.70
CA TYR A 76 6.37 -10.69 16.25
C TYR A 76 7.78 -10.10 16.41
N ALA A 77 8.45 -10.38 17.54
CA ALA A 77 9.83 -9.92 17.75
C ALA A 77 10.81 -10.53 16.73
N ASP A 78 10.61 -11.79 16.37
CA ASP A 78 11.41 -12.47 15.35
C ASP A 78 11.15 -11.91 13.95
N MET A 79 9.89 -11.63 13.60
CA MET A 79 9.56 -10.93 12.36
C MET A 79 10.18 -9.53 12.30
N VAL A 80 10.14 -8.75 13.39
CA VAL A 80 10.82 -7.44 13.47
C VAL A 80 12.32 -7.58 13.20
N LYS A 81 12.96 -8.60 13.79
CA LYS A 81 14.39 -8.85 13.59
C LYS A 81 14.71 -9.19 12.13
N LEU A 82 13.90 -10.03 11.49
CA LEU A 82 14.03 -10.35 10.07
C LEU A 82 13.91 -9.09 9.20
N LEU A 83 12.84 -8.33 9.41
CA LEU A 83 12.48 -7.16 8.61
C LEU A 83 13.47 -5.99 8.74
N ARG A 84 14.09 -5.83 9.91
CA ARG A 84 15.18 -4.86 10.10
C ARG A 84 16.37 -5.12 9.19
N GLY A 85 16.64 -6.38 8.83
CA GLY A 85 17.66 -6.74 7.84
C GLY A 85 17.41 -6.14 6.45
N TYR A 86 16.16 -5.75 6.17
CA TYR A 86 15.71 -5.13 4.93
C TYR A 86 15.34 -3.64 5.10
N GLY A 87 15.60 -3.06 6.27
CA GLY A 87 15.33 -1.64 6.55
C GLY A 87 13.88 -1.33 6.92
N PHE A 88 13.10 -2.34 7.35
CA PHE A 88 11.75 -2.14 7.88
C PHE A 88 11.76 -2.27 9.41
N GLU A 89 11.30 -1.23 10.11
CA GLU A 89 11.31 -1.20 11.58
C GLU A 89 10.21 -2.07 12.20
N THR A 90 9.07 -2.23 11.51
CA THR A 90 7.95 -3.03 11.99
C THR A 90 7.27 -3.82 10.87
N PRO A 91 6.60 -4.94 11.18
CA PRO A 91 5.78 -5.69 10.24
C PRO A 91 4.68 -4.85 9.60
N GLU A 92 4.06 -3.94 10.35
CA GLU A 92 3.02 -3.05 9.83
C GLU A 92 3.59 -2.10 8.78
N ARG A 93 4.79 -1.55 8.99
CA ARG A 93 5.41 -0.67 8.00
C ARG A 93 5.75 -1.45 6.73
N TRP A 94 6.21 -2.69 6.85
CA TRP A 94 6.45 -3.58 5.71
C TRP A 94 5.15 -3.90 4.94
N SER A 95 4.07 -4.23 5.66
CA SER A 95 2.75 -4.51 5.07
C SER A 95 2.18 -3.29 4.34
N GLN A 96 2.18 -2.12 4.98
CA GLN A 96 1.74 -0.85 4.38
C GLN A 96 2.55 -0.51 3.12
N THR A 97 3.86 -0.77 3.14
CA THR A 97 4.71 -0.56 1.96
C THR A 97 4.29 -1.51 0.82
N GLY A 98 4.00 -2.77 1.13
CA GLY A 98 3.49 -3.73 0.16
C GLY A 98 2.14 -3.31 -0.45
N GLU A 99 1.20 -2.85 0.37
CA GLU A 99 -0.08 -2.31 -0.09
C GLU A 99 0.13 -1.11 -1.03
N GLN A 100 0.99 -0.16 -0.66
CA GLN A 100 1.32 1.00 -1.49
C GLN A 100 1.95 0.59 -2.83
N ILE A 101 2.87 -0.40 -2.83
CA ILE A 101 3.46 -0.96 -4.05
C ILE A 101 2.39 -1.60 -4.94
N MET A 102 1.49 -2.40 -4.38
CA MET A 102 0.44 -3.07 -5.14
C MET A 102 -0.59 -2.09 -5.72
N PHE A 103 -0.94 -1.03 -4.98
CA PHE A 103 -1.80 0.03 -5.52
C PHE A 103 -1.13 0.80 -6.65
N ALA A 104 0.17 1.12 -6.52
CA ALA A 104 0.91 1.77 -7.59
C ALA A 104 1.09 0.88 -8.82
N TYR A 105 1.33 -0.42 -8.63
CA TYR A 105 1.34 -1.39 -9.71
C TYR A 105 -0.02 -1.49 -10.42
N ALA A 106 -1.13 -1.54 -9.67
CA ALA A 106 -2.47 -1.55 -10.24
C ALA A 106 -2.74 -0.28 -11.07
N ALA A 107 -2.31 0.89 -10.59
CA ALA A 107 -2.41 2.14 -11.34
C ALA A 107 -1.60 2.12 -12.65
N LEU A 108 -0.42 1.51 -12.68
CA LEU A 108 0.39 1.33 -13.90
C LEU A 108 -0.28 0.39 -14.91
N VAL A 109 -0.77 -0.77 -14.44
CA VAL A 109 -1.51 -1.69 -15.31
C VAL A 109 -2.76 -1.01 -15.86
N GLN A 110 -3.48 -0.26 -15.04
CA GLN A 110 -4.68 0.44 -15.48
C GLN A 110 -4.43 1.62 -16.41
N THR A 111 -3.34 2.37 -16.23
CA THR A 111 -2.95 3.42 -17.19
C THR A 111 -2.51 2.83 -18.53
N SER A 112 -1.95 1.62 -18.55
CA SER A 112 -1.70 0.87 -19.79
C SER A 112 -2.98 0.39 -20.47
N VAL A 113 -4.06 0.20 -19.69
CA VAL A 113 -5.44 -0.08 -20.14
C VAL A 113 -6.31 1.18 -19.99
N ARG A 114 -5.81 2.34 -20.41
CA ARG A 114 -6.64 3.55 -20.51
C ARG A 114 -7.59 3.37 -21.70
N GLU A 115 -8.60 2.53 -21.51
CA GLU A 115 -9.68 2.33 -22.47
C GLU A 115 -10.52 3.60 -22.54
N ASP A 116 -10.49 4.26 -23.70
CA ASP A 116 -11.42 5.32 -24.02
C ASP A 116 -12.79 4.72 -24.30
N PHE A 117 -13.61 4.61 -23.26
CA PHE A 117 -14.99 4.11 -23.36
C PHE A 117 -15.93 5.09 -24.09
N THR A 118 -15.47 6.25 -24.57
CA THR A 118 -16.34 7.22 -25.26
C THR A 118 -17.06 6.58 -26.44
N LYS A 119 -16.34 5.75 -27.21
CA LYS A 119 -16.92 5.03 -28.35
C LYS A 119 -17.90 3.95 -27.91
N GLU A 120 -17.54 3.15 -26.90
CA GLU A 120 -18.40 2.09 -26.34
C GLU A 120 -19.72 2.68 -25.80
N ILE A 121 -19.65 3.82 -25.11
CA ILE A 121 -20.81 4.55 -24.58
C ILE A 121 -21.72 5.04 -25.71
N GLU A 122 -21.13 5.55 -26.79
CA GLU A 122 -21.88 6.02 -27.95
C GLU A 122 -22.55 4.86 -28.71
N ASP A 123 -21.83 3.76 -28.88
CA ASP A 123 -22.36 2.53 -29.50
C ASP A 123 -23.55 1.96 -28.70
N ILE A 124 -23.45 1.88 -27.36
CA ILE A 124 -24.56 1.44 -26.49
C ILE A 124 -25.77 2.37 -26.59
N ARG A 125 -25.55 3.69 -26.62
CA ARG A 125 -26.64 4.67 -26.73
C ARG A 125 -27.37 4.54 -28.05
N ASN A 126 -26.62 4.30 -29.13
CA ASN A 126 -27.14 4.28 -30.49
C ASN A 126 -27.61 2.89 -30.96
N ASP A 127 -27.34 1.81 -30.21
CA ASP A 127 -27.75 0.45 -30.60
C ASP A 127 -29.29 0.33 -30.63
N PRO A 128 -29.91 0.11 -31.80
CA PRO A 128 -31.36 -0.04 -31.91
C PRO A 128 -31.88 -1.39 -31.39
N ASN A 129 -30.99 -2.37 -31.14
CA ASN A 129 -31.36 -3.71 -30.71
C ASN A 129 -31.44 -3.85 -29.18
N MET A 130 -31.02 -2.83 -28.43
CA MET A 130 -31.04 -2.83 -26.98
C MET A 130 -32.26 -2.08 -26.44
N THR A 131 -32.91 -2.66 -25.44
CA THR A 131 -33.95 -1.96 -24.68
C THR A 131 -33.36 -0.86 -23.80
N THR A 132 -34.18 0.09 -23.35
CA THR A 132 -33.75 1.16 -22.45
C THR A 132 -33.12 0.61 -21.17
N GLU A 133 -33.73 -0.40 -20.53
CA GLU A 133 -33.16 -1.01 -19.33
C GLU A 133 -31.81 -1.70 -19.60
N GLN A 134 -31.64 -2.33 -20.77
CA GLN A 134 -30.37 -2.96 -21.14
C GLN A 134 -29.26 -1.91 -21.34
N LYS A 135 -29.59 -0.78 -21.97
CA LYS A 135 -28.66 0.34 -22.15
C LYS A 135 -28.25 0.93 -20.80
N GLU A 136 -29.20 1.19 -19.91
CA GLU A 136 -28.91 1.72 -18.58
C GLU A 136 -28.06 0.75 -17.74
N ALA A 137 -28.36 -0.55 -17.77
CA ALA A 137 -27.56 -1.55 -17.08
C ALA A 137 -26.10 -1.58 -17.56
N MET A 138 -25.88 -1.52 -18.87
CA MET A 138 -24.53 -1.51 -19.45
C MET A 138 -23.78 -0.19 -19.20
N LEU A 139 -24.45 0.95 -19.28
CA LEU A 139 -23.84 2.24 -18.96
C LEU A 139 -23.44 2.33 -17.48
N ASN A 140 -24.28 1.82 -16.58
CA ASN A 140 -23.96 1.75 -15.15
C ASN A 140 -22.78 0.83 -14.88
N LEU A 141 -22.65 -0.29 -15.60
CA LEU A 141 -21.50 -1.17 -15.50
C LEU A 141 -20.21 -0.46 -15.92
N LEU A 142 -20.20 0.22 -17.06
CA LEU A 142 -19.04 0.99 -17.54
C LEU A 142 -18.65 2.10 -16.56
N GLN A 143 -19.64 2.81 -16.00
CA GLN A 143 -19.40 3.86 -15.02
C GLN A 143 -18.85 3.29 -13.70
N HIS A 144 -19.33 2.12 -13.28
CA HIS A 144 -18.77 1.41 -12.12
C HIS A 144 -17.31 1.02 -12.36
N THR A 145 -16.99 0.43 -13.53
CA THR A 145 -15.61 0.09 -13.93
C THR A 145 -14.71 1.32 -13.93
N GLN A 146 -15.17 2.45 -14.47
CA GLN A 146 -14.42 3.71 -14.45
C GLN A 146 -14.26 4.27 -13.03
N SER A 147 -15.27 4.16 -12.18
CA SER A 147 -15.15 4.61 -10.78
C SER A 147 -14.18 3.74 -9.99
N MET A 148 -14.18 2.42 -10.22
CA MET A 148 -13.19 1.49 -9.68
C MET A 148 -11.79 1.83 -10.18
N ALA A 149 -11.64 2.25 -11.44
CA ALA A 149 -10.38 2.72 -11.98
C ALA A 149 -9.85 3.97 -11.26
N ASN A 150 -10.74 4.92 -11.00
CA ASN A 150 -10.40 6.15 -10.26
C ASN A 150 -10.09 5.90 -8.78
N ARG A 151 -10.42 4.73 -8.21
CA ARG A 151 -9.98 4.41 -6.82
C ARG A 151 -8.46 4.26 -6.73
N PHE A 152 -7.79 3.94 -7.84
CA PHE A 152 -6.34 3.84 -7.94
C PHE A 152 -5.67 5.15 -8.41
N SER A 153 -6.45 6.17 -8.81
CA SER A 153 -5.91 7.45 -9.29
C SER A 153 -5.38 8.38 -8.19
N ASN A 154 -5.50 7.98 -6.91
CA ASN A 154 -4.93 8.70 -5.77
C ASN A 154 -3.49 8.28 -5.45
N VAL A 155 -2.91 7.36 -6.21
CA VAL A 155 -1.49 7.02 -6.10
C VAL A 155 -0.64 8.15 -6.65
N SER A 156 0.40 8.57 -5.92
CA SER A 156 1.29 9.64 -6.37
C SER A 156 2.07 9.25 -7.64
N GLU A 157 2.44 10.22 -8.46
CA GLU A 157 3.31 9.96 -9.62
C GLU A 157 4.68 9.41 -9.19
N ALA A 158 5.15 9.80 -8.00
CA ALA A 158 6.39 9.31 -7.42
C ALA A 158 6.32 7.80 -7.12
N ASP A 159 5.22 7.33 -6.52
CA ASP A 159 4.99 5.91 -6.25
C ASP A 159 4.94 5.10 -7.54
N GLN A 160 4.22 5.59 -8.54
CA GLN A 160 4.14 4.96 -9.87
C GLN A 160 5.53 4.88 -10.51
N ALA A 161 6.33 5.94 -10.45
CA ALA A 161 7.68 5.97 -11.02
C ALA A 161 8.65 5.02 -10.29
N ALA A 162 8.54 4.91 -8.95
CA ALA A 162 9.34 3.99 -8.16
C ALA A 162 9.01 2.53 -8.50
N VAL A 163 7.72 2.22 -8.72
CA VAL A 163 7.24 0.87 -9.02
C VAL A 163 7.48 0.46 -10.48
N ALA A 164 7.39 1.39 -11.43
CA ALA A 164 7.50 1.09 -12.87
C ALA A 164 8.78 0.36 -13.26
N LYS A 165 9.89 0.62 -12.56
CA LYS A 165 11.19 -0.06 -12.80
C LYS A 165 11.19 -1.54 -12.40
N TYR A 166 10.27 -1.93 -11.54
CA TYR A 166 10.17 -3.27 -10.98
C TYR A 166 8.92 -4.01 -11.46
N GLN A 167 8.22 -3.48 -12.47
CA GLN A 167 6.93 -4.00 -12.94
C GLN A 167 6.97 -5.52 -13.19
N ASP A 168 7.96 -6.02 -13.94
CA ASP A 168 8.08 -7.45 -14.25
C ASP A 168 8.23 -8.33 -13.00
N GLN A 169 9.00 -7.86 -12.01
CA GLN A 169 9.20 -8.59 -10.75
C GLN A 169 7.91 -8.62 -9.93
N ILE A 170 7.17 -7.51 -9.93
CA ILE A 170 5.89 -7.39 -9.21
C ILE A 170 4.81 -8.22 -9.91
N THR A 171 4.76 -8.24 -11.24
CA THR A 171 3.88 -9.13 -12.02
C THR A 171 4.16 -10.59 -11.66
N ALA A 172 5.42 -11.01 -11.68
CA ALA A 172 5.79 -12.38 -11.31
C ALA A 172 5.45 -12.74 -9.85
N LEU A 173 5.44 -11.77 -8.93
CA LEU A 173 4.99 -11.99 -7.55
C LEU A 173 3.47 -12.08 -7.45
N ALA A 174 2.74 -11.26 -8.18
CA ALA A 174 1.28 -11.27 -8.19
C ALA A 174 0.71 -12.58 -8.76
N GLU A 175 1.40 -13.21 -9.71
CA GLU A 175 1.02 -14.49 -10.32
C GLU A 175 1.31 -15.71 -9.43
N LYS A 176 2.16 -15.57 -8.39
CA LYS A 176 2.53 -16.65 -7.47
C LYS A 176 1.52 -16.84 -6.32
N GLN A 177 0.65 -15.87 -6.07
CA GLN A 177 -0.38 -15.91 -5.03
C GLN A 177 -1.60 -16.71 -5.48
#